data_AF-A0A2D7EUV5-F1
#
_entry.id   AF-A0A2D7EUV5-F1
#
_cell.length_a   1.000
_cell.length_b   1.000
_cell.length_c   1.000
_cell.angle_alpha   90.00
_cell.angle_beta   90.00
_cell.angle_gamma   90.00
#
_symmetry.space_group_name_H-M   'P 1'
#
loop_
_entity.id
_entity.type
_entity.pdbx_description
1 polymer ?
#
loop_
_entity_poly.entity_id
_entity_poly.type
_entity_poly.pdbx_seq_one_letter_code
_entity_poly.pdbx_strand_id
1 'polypeptide(L)'
;MEALGFTGPVEVLNRGWEVSRLVAYLYDKYGTRGLNGGPSICILMDWDRTGGQLQRKLTQRLESLDVKVSDALRNQLLKALKPETRVVEAMSGLAQDLLPFIRLEDPHPTEL
;
A
#
# COMPACT_ATOMS: atom_id res chain seq x y z
N MET A 1 -8.36 -7.05 1.81
CA MET A 1 -7.26 -6.50 2.63
C MET A 1 -7.44 -6.74 4.13
N GLU A 2 -8.68 -6.87 4.64
CA GLU A 2 -8.93 -7.17 6.07
C GLU A 2 -8.23 -8.47 6.54
N ALA A 3 -8.16 -9.49 5.69
CA ALA A 3 -7.39 -10.72 5.94
C ALA A 3 -5.87 -10.48 6.18
N LEU A 4 -5.34 -9.32 5.78
CA LEU A 4 -3.96 -8.89 6.02
C LEU A 4 -3.84 -7.89 7.18
N GLY A 5 -4.92 -7.67 7.94
CA GLY A 5 -4.95 -6.78 9.10
C GLY A 5 -5.10 -5.30 8.77
N PHE A 6 -5.39 -4.94 7.51
CA PHE A 6 -5.70 -3.55 7.15
C PHE A 6 -7.20 -3.33 7.17
N THR A 7 -7.63 -2.31 7.92
CA THR A 7 -9.00 -1.81 7.98
C THR A 7 -8.96 -0.31 7.70
N GLY A 8 -9.81 0.16 6.79
CA GLY A 8 -9.85 1.56 6.38
C GLY A 8 -9.97 1.74 4.86
N PRO A 9 -10.13 2.99 4.40
CA PRO A 9 -10.25 3.29 2.98
C PRO A 9 -8.89 3.11 2.27
N VAL A 10 -8.92 2.53 1.08
CA VAL A 10 -7.77 2.50 0.17
C VAL A 10 -7.87 3.71 -0.76
N GLU A 11 -6.85 4.55 -0.78
CA GLU A 11 -6.79 5.74 -1.63
C GLU A 11 -5.58 5.69 -2.55
N VAL A 12 -5.82 5.76 -3.86
CA VAL A 12 -4.76 5.85 -4.87
C VAL A 12 -4.31 7.30 -5.01
N LEU A 13 -3.01 7.54 -4.82
CA LEU A 13 -2.41 8.87 -4.84
C LEU A 13 -1.53 9.05 -6.08
N ASN A 14 -2.12 9.52 -7.18
CA ASN A 14 -1.39 9.97 -8.36
C ASN A 14 -1.86 11.37 -8.77
N ARG A 15 -1.33 12.40 -8.10
CA ARG A 15 -1.78 13.80 -8.26
C ARG A 15 -0.68 14.76 -8.69
N GLY A 16 0.53 14.28 -8.97
CA GLY A 16 1.69 15.13 -9.26
C GLY A 16 2.06 16.09 -8.13
N TRP A 17 1.59 15.83 -6.91
CA TRP A 17 1.84 16.69 -5.77
C TRP A 17 3.26 16.53 -5.26
N GLU A 18 3.84 17.65 -4.82
CA GLU A 18 5.05 17.61 -4.02
C GLU A 18 4.80 16.89 -2.69
N VAL A 19 5.88 16.33 -2.13
CA VAL A 19 5.84 15.55 -0.89
C VAL A 19 5.23 16.33 0.27
N SER A 20 5.55 17.62 0.40
CA SER A 20 5.04 18.46 1.49
C SER A 20 3.51 18.60 1.44
N ARG A 21 2.96 18.84 0.24
CA ARG A 21 1.51 18.93 0.03
C ARG A 21 0.82 17.59 0.32
N LEU A 22 1.43 16.49 -0.09
CA LEU A 22 0.88 15.17 0.17
C LEU A 22 0.87 14.84 1.67
N VAL A 23 1.94 15.15 2.39
CA VAL A 23 2.03 14.98 3.85
C VAL A 23 0.95 15.79 4.56
N ALA A 24 0.78 17.06 4.19
CA ALA A 24 -0.25 17.92 4.80
C ALA A 24 -1.67 17.37 4.57
N TYR A 25 -1.96 16.92 3.35
CA TYR A 25 -3.24 16.28 3.03
C TYR A 25 -3.49 15.01 3.84
N LEU A 26 -2.48 14.13 3.94
CA LEU A 26 -2.59 12.88 4.69
C LEU A 26 -2.77 13.12 6.18
N TYR A 27 -2.05 14.11 6.74
CA TYR A 27 -2.17 14.52 8.13
C TYR A 27 -3.58 15.03 8.44
N ASP A 28 -4.09 15.96 7.63
CA ASP A 28 -5.41 16.57 7.83
C ASP A 28 -6.54 15.53 7.72
N LYS A 29 -6.41 14.60 6.77
CA LYS A 29 -7.45 13.60 6.49
C LYS A 29 -7.49 12.44 7.48
N TYR A 30 -6.32 11.92 7.88
CA TYR A 30 -6.24 10.68 8.66
C TYR A 30 -5.75 10.88 10.09
N GLY A 31 -5.26 12.08 10.43
CA GLY A 31 -4.76 12.40 11.76
C GLY A 31 -3.53 11.60 12.18
N THR A 32 -3.20 11.69 13.47
CA THR A 32 -1.95 11.14 14.02
C THR A 32 -2.02 9.67 14.42
N ARG A 33 -3.18 9.21 14.90
CA ARG A 33 -3.38 7.81 15.34
C ARG A 33 -4.70 7.25 14.85
N GLY A 34 -4.68 5.96 14.52
CA GLY A 34 -5.87 5.18 14.17
C GLY A 34 -6.59 4.65 15.40
N LEU A 35 -7.51 3.71 15.16
CA LEU A 35 -8.29 3.06 16.21
C LEU A 35 -7.37 2.48 17.31
N ASN A 36 -7.77 2.64 18.58
CA ASN A 36 -7.02 2.13 19.74
C ASN A 36 -5.55 2.60 19.84
N GLY A 37 -5.21 3.79 19.29
CA GLY A 37 -3.83 4.30 19.30
C GLY A 37 -2.89 3.58 18.32
N GLY A 38 -3.47 2.80 17.39
CA GLY A 38 -2.78 2.15 16.30
C GLY A 38 -2.27 3.14 15.24
N PRO A 39 -1.58 2.64 14.21
CA PRO A 39 -1.21 3.43 13.04
C PRO A 39 -2.44 4.06 12.38
N SER A 40 -2.38 5.34 11.99
CA SER A 40 -3.45 6.00 11.23
C SER A 40 -3.30 5.80 9.72
N ILE A 41 -2.09 5.51 9.24
CA ILE A 41 -1.78 5.45 7.80
C ILE A 41 -0.94 4.22 7.49
N CYS A 42 -1.23 3.55 6.38
CA CYS A 42 -0.34 2.60 5.74
C CYS A 42 0.03 3.14 4.35
N ILE A 43 1.32 3.12 4.01
CA ILE A 43 1.81 3.60 2.71
C ILE A 43 2.29 2.40 1.89
N LEU A 44 1.74 2.27 0.68
CA LEU A 44 2.18 1.31 -0.31
C LEU A 44 2.63 2.05 -1.55
N MET A 45 3.94 2.00 -1.83
CA MET A 45 4.54 2.50 -3.06
C MET A 45 5.03 1.31 -3.91
N ASP A 46 5.34 1.58 -5.18
CA ASP A 46 5.94 0.59 -6.07
C ASP A 46 7.21 -0.05 -5.47
N TRP A 47 7.44 -1.32 -5.84
CA TRP A 47 8.57 -2.10 -5.35
C TRP A 47 9.91 -1.80 -6.02
N ASP A 48 10.04 -0.63 -6.63
CA ASP A 48 11.27 -0.20 -7.25
C ASP A 48 12.09 0.68 -6.30
N ARG A 49 13.27 1.12 -6.77
CA ARG A 49 14.14 2.00 -5.98
C ARG A 49 13.46 3.33 -5.68
N THR A 50 12.68 3.86 -6.62
CA THR A 50 12.06 5.19 -6.53
C THR A 50 10.92 5.20 -5.52
N GLY A 51 10.02 4.23 -5.59
CA GLY A 51 8.93 4.00 -4.67
C GLY A 51 9.44 3.73 -3.25
N GLY A 52 10.50 2.92 -3.11
CA GLY A 52 11.16 2.72 -1.81
C GLY A 52 11.73 4.00 -1.20
N GLN A 53 12.37 4.85 -2.00
CA GLN A 53 12.88 6.15 -1.54
C GLN A 53 11.74 7.11 -1.16
N LEU A 54 10.67 7.17 -1.96
CA LEU A 54 9.53 8.05 -1.73
C LEU A 54 8.74 7.62 -0.49
N GLN A 55 8.49 6.32 -0.31
CA GLN A 55 7.85 5.79 0.88
C GLN A 55 8.61 6.18 2.14
N ARG A 56 9.93 5.94 2.17
CA ARG A 56 10.77 6.32 3.32
C ARG A 56 10.69 7.82 3.61
N LYS A 57 10.73 8.67 2.58
CA LYS A 57 10.63 10.12 2.72
C LYS A 57 9.27 10.57 3.27
N LEU A 58 8.18 9.93 2.83
CA LEU A 58 6.82 10.20 3.34
C LEU A 58 6.68 9.75 4.78
N THR A 59 7.09 8.52 5.12
CA THR A 59 7.06 7.98 6.47
C THR A 59 7.80 8.89 7.44
N GLN A 60 9.05 9.27 7.13
CA GLN A 60 9.85 10.16 7.99
C GLN A 60 9.17 11.52 8.25
N ARG A 61 8.51 12.10 7.24
CA ARG A 61 7.81 13.39 7.40
C ARG A 61 6.54 13.25 8.20
N LEU A 62 5.77 12.19 7.99
CA LEU A 62 4.55 11.92 8.76
C LEU A 62 4.88 11.62 10.22
N GLU A 63 5.88 10.79 10.49
CA GLU A 63 6.32 10.47 11.85
C GLU A 63 6.87 11.72 12.58
N SER A 64 7.51 12.65 11.87
CA SER A 64 7.92 13.95 12.46
C SER A 64 6.74 14.82 12.92
N LEU A 65 5.53 14.52 12.45
CA LEU A 65 4.26 15.14 12.86
C LEU A 65 3.47 14.25 13.85
N ASP A 66 4.14 13.27 14.48
CA ASP A 66 3.55 12.26 15.37
C ASP A 66 2.49 11.35 14.72
N VAL A 67 2.47 11.29 13.38
CA VAL A 67 1.63 10.34 12.65
C VAL A 67 2.26 8.95 12.71
N LYS A 68 1.50 7.98 13.22
CA LYS A 68 1.95 6.59 13.29
C LYS A 68 1.68 5.88 11.97
N VAL A 69 2.74 5.56 11.23
CA VAL A 69 2.67 4.87 9.94
C VAL A 69 2.92 3.37 10.12
N SER A 70 2.17 2.53 9.40
CA SER A 70 2.33 1.08 9.39
C SER A 70 2.99 0.58 8.11
N ASP A 71 4.07 -0.18 8.25
CA ASP A 71 4.67 -0.96 7.16
C ASP A 71 4.26 -2.45 7.20
N ALA A 72 3.36 -2.84 8.11
CA ALA A 72 3.01 -4.25 8.33
C ALA A 72 2.47 -4.91 7.07
N LEU A 73 1.51 -4.26 6.40
CA LEU A 73 0.92 -4.75 5.15
C LEU A 73 1.98 -4.87 4.04
N ARG A 74 2.83 -3.84 3.88
CA ARG A 74 3.96 -3.88 2.95
C ARG A 74 4.87 -5.07 3.21
N ASN A 75 5.24 -5.30 4.47
CA ASN A 75 6.12 -6.40 4.84
C ASN A 75 5.48 -7.79 4.64
N GLN A 76 4.16 -7.91 4.77
CA GLN A 76 3.46 -9.15 4.42
C GLN A 76 3.41 -9.36 2.91
N LEU A 77 3.10 -8.31 2.15
CA LEU A 77 3.13 -8.34 0.68
C LEU A 77 4.54 -8.69 0.16
N LEU A 78 5.61 -8.17 0.78
CA LEU A 78 7.00 -8.55 0.48
C LEU A 78 7.27 -10.04 0.59
N LYS A 79 6.73 -10.67 1.63
CA LYS A 79 6.97 -12.08 1.90
C LYS A 79 6.19 -12.96 0.93
N ALA A 80 5.01 -12.49 0.52
CA ALA A 80 4.17 -13.17 -0.47
C ALA A 80 4.71 -13.01 -1.90
N LEU A 81 5.27 -11.84 -2.23
CA LEU A 81 5.94 -11.57 -3.50
C LEU A 81 7.33 -12.20 -3.48
N LYS A 82 7.47 -13.40 -4.05
CA LYS A 82 8.76 -14.11 -4.13
C LYS A 82 9.86 -13.22 -4.77
N PRO A 83 11.14 -13.41 -4.43
CA PRO A 83 12.26 -12.73 -5.11
C PRO A 83 12.28 -12.94 -6.64
N GLU A 84 11.61 -13.99 -7.11
CA GLU A 84 11.47 -14.35 -8.52
C GLU A 84 10.53 -13.43 -9.32
N THR A 85 9.72 -12.57 -8.68
CA THR A 85 8.83 -11.59 -9.35
C THR A 85 9.46 -10.21 -9.52
N ARG A 86 10.79 -10.15 -9.66
CA ARG A 86 11.53 -8.88 -9.81
C ARG A 86 11.39 -8.26 -11.21
N VAL A 87 10.61 -8.90 -12.10
CA VAL A 87 10.40 -8.52 -13.50
C VAL A 87 8.93 -8.71 -13.87
N VAL A 88 8.36 -7.73 -14.57
CA VAL A 88 6.95 -7.69 -15.00
C VAL A 88 6.61 -8.90 -15.89
N GLU A 89 7.58 -9.43 -16.64
CA GLU A 89 7.37 -10.61 -17.49
C GLU A 89 7.09 -11.89 -16.69
N ALA A 90 7.67 -12.02 -15.48
CA ALA A 90 7.44 -13.17 -14.60
C ALA A 90 6.05 -13.15 -13.92
N MET A 91 5.41 -11.98 -13.90
CA MET A 91 4.08 -11.79 -13.30
C MET A 91 2.97 -12.50 -14.09
N SER A 92 3.17 -12.71 -15.39
CA SER A 92 2.26 -13.50 -16.25
C SER A 92 2.14 -14.96 -15.79
N GLY A 93 3.22 -15.53 -15.24
CA GLY A 93 3.24 -16.89 -14.71
C GLY A 93 2.40 -17.04 -13.43
N LEU A 94 2.36 -16.01 -12.59
CA LEU A 94 1.51 -16.01 -11.39
C LEU A 94 0.05 -15.68 -11.68
N ALA A 95 -0.27 -15.10 -12.84
CA ALA A 95 -1.64 -14.72 -13.17
C ALA A 95 -2.58 -15.94 -13.14
N GLN A 96 -2.15 -17.09 -13.68
CA GLN A 96 -2.94 -18.33 -13.67
C GLN A 96 -3.19 -18.85 -12.25
N ASP A 97 -2.21 -18.75 -11.37
CA ASP A 97 -2.31 -19.24 -10.00
C ASP A 97 -3.12 -18.29 -9.10
N LEU A 98 -3.07 -16.98 -9.38
CA LEU A 98 -3.75 -15.94 -8.60
C LEU A 98 -5.21 -15.71 -9.06
N LEU A 99 -5.52 -15.99 -10.32
CA LEU A 99 -6.86 -15.84 -10.93
C LEU A 99 -7.99 -16.49 -10.12
N PRO A 100 -7.86 -17.72 -9.59
CA PRO A 100 -8.89 -18.34 -8.77
C PRO A 100 -9.18 -17.57 -7.48
N PHE A 101 -8.14 -17.03 -6.84
CA PHE A 101 -8.27 -16.27 -5.59
C PHE A 101 -8.82 -14.86 -5.85
N ILE A 102 -8.41 -14.22 -6.94
CA ILE A 102 -8.97 -12.93 -7.36
C ILE A 102 -10.46 -13.09 -7.66
N ARG A 103 -10.88 -14.16 -8.36
CA ARG A 103 -12.30 -14.44 -8.63
C ARG A 103 -13.13 -14.77 -7.38
N LEU A 104 -12.49 -15.29 -6.34
CA LEU A 104 -13.15 -15.59 -5.06
C LEU A 104 -13.48 -14.30 -4.29
N GLU A 105 -12.55 -13.35 -4.29
CA GLU A 105 -12.66 -12.08 -3.55
C GLU A 105 -13.36 -10.98 -4.37
N ASP A 106 -13.24 -11.02 -5.70
CA ASP A 106 -13.81 -10.06 -6.63
C ASP A 106 -14.51 -10.76 -7.81
N PRO A 107 -15.72 -11.30 -7.60
CA PRO A 107 -16.52 -11.95 -8.64
C PRO A 107 -17.18 -10.88 -9.54
N HIS A 108 -16.41 -10.15 -10.35
CA HIS A 108 -17.04 -9.31 -11.38
C HIS A 108 -17.75 -10.20 -12.43
N PRO A 109 -18.95 -9.78 -12.91
CA PRO A 109 -19.76 -10.55 -13.83
C PRO A 109 -19.04 -10.66 -15.18
N THR A 110 -19.10 -11.87 -15.73
CA THR A 110 -18.59 -12.20 -17.06
C THR A 110 -19.34 -11.41 -18.13
N GLU A 111 -18.68 -10.47 -18.81
CA GLU A 111 -19.03 -9.94 -20.16
C GLU A 111 -17.71 -9.39 -20.76
N LEU A 112 -17.19 -9.78 -21.95
CA LEU A 112 -17.67 -10.46 -23.15
C LEU A 112 -16.58 -11.40 -23.70
#